data_AF-A0A239JGT5-F1
#
_entry.id   AF-A0A239JGT5-F1
#
_cell.length_a   1.000
_cell.length_b   1.000
_cell.length_c   1.000
_cell.angle_alpha   90.00
_cell.angle_beta   90.00
_cell.angle_gamma   90.00
#
_symmetry.space_group_name_H-M   'P 1'
#
loop_
_entity.id
_entity.type
_entity.pdbx_description
1 polymer ?
#
loop_
_entity_poly.entity_id
_entity_poly.type
_entity_poly.pdbx_seq_one_letter_code
_entity_poly.pdbx_strand_id
1 'polypeptide(L)' 'MTEPTRPVPGPPRPGPGPVPADPAAAAAAAGAAFADLDRRPVTEHVAVFEAEHARLQHELGTIDRL' A
#
# COMPACT_ATOMS: atom_id res chain seq x y z
N MET A 1 28.79 -50.53 -6.61
CA MET A 1 27.78 -49.71 -7.33
C MET A 1 27.19 -48.75 -6.31
N THR A 2 27.67 -47.51 -6.26
CA THR A 2 27.16 -46.49 -5.32
C THR A 2 26.31 -45.52 -6.13
N GLU A 3 24.99 -45.61 -6.02
CA GLU A 3 24.11 -44.64 -6.68
C GLU A 3 24.17 -43.28 -5.99
N PRO A 4 24.21 -42.16 -6.73
CA PRO A 4 24.17 -40.83 -6.15
C PRO A 4 22.71 -40.47 -5.81
N THR A 5 22.44 -40.26 -4.51
CA THR A 5 21.17 -39.69 -4.03
C THR A 5 20.91 -38.36 -4.73
N ARG A 6 19.82 -38.26 -5.48
CA ARG A 6 19.36 -37.00 -6.08
C ARG A 6 18.75 -36.12 -4.98
N PRO A 7 19.12 -34.82 -4.88
CA PRO A 7 18.49 -33.91 -3.92
C PRO A 7 16.99 -33.78 -4.20
N VAL A 8 16.18 -33.96 -3.16
CA VAL A 8 14.73 -33.76 -3.25
C VAL A 8 14.45 -32.25 -3.37
N PRO A 9 13.63 -31.80 -4.35
CA PRO A 9 13.15 -30.43 -4.41
C PRO A 9 12.50 -30.04 -3.08
N GLY A 10 13.07 -29.02 -2.42
CA GLY A 10 12.55 -28.53 -1.16
C GLY A 10 11.15 -27.90 -1.31
N PRO A 11 10.39 -27.80 -0.21
CA PRO A 11 9.09 -27.14 -0.23
C PRO A 11 9.21 -25.70 -0.72
N PRO A 12 8.18 -25.18 -1.41
CA PRO A 12 8.20 -23.80 -1.91
C PRO A 12 8.42 -22.84 -0.74
N ARG A 13 9.40 -21.96 -0.89
CA ARG A 13 9.63 -20.90 0.09
C ARG A 13 8.39 -20.00 0.12
N PRO A 14 7.87 -19.63 1.30
CA PRO A 14 6.85 -18.61 1.42
C PRO A 14 7.29 -17.36 0.67
N GLY A 15 6.39 -16.84 -0.19
CA GLY A 15 6.64 -15.59 -0.89
C GLY A 15 6.84 -14.42 0.09
N PRO A 16 7.39 -13.29 -0.38
CA PRO A 16 7.52 -12.10 0.45
C PRO A 16 6.15 -11.75 1.05
N GLY A 17 6.12 -11.64 2.37
CA GLY A 17 4.93 -11.24 3.11
C GLY A 17 4.55 -9.78 2.82
N PRO A 18 3.40 -9.31 3.33
CA PRO A 18 2.97 -7.93 3.18
C PRO A 18 4.07 -6.98 3.66
N VAL A 19 4.48 -6.05 2.79
CA VAL A 19 5.46 -5.02 3.15
C VAL A 19 4.74 -4.01 4.05
N PRO A 20 5.29 -3.65 5.22
CA PRO A 20 4.70 -2.62 6.06
C PRO A 20 4.63 -1.30 5.27
N ALA A 21 3.48 -0.63 5.35
CA ALA A 21 3.26 0.64 4.67
C ALA A 21 4.22 1.70 5.24
N ASP A 22 4.97 2.36 4.35
CA ASP A 22 5.83 3.49 4.71
C ASP A 22 4.97 4.77 4.89
N PRO A 23 4.92 5.36 6.09
CA PRO A 23 4.13 6.56 6.33
C PRO A 23 4.61 7.76 5.48
N ALA A 24 5.90 7.82 5.13
CA ALA A 24 6.42 8.89 4.27
C ALA A 24 5.92 8.74 2.82
N ALA A 25 5.82 7.50 2.33
CA ALA A 25 5.24 7.22 1.01
C ALA A 25 3.73 7.52 0.98
N ALA A 26 3.00 7.22 2.05
CA ALA A 26 1.59 7.56 2.17
C ALA A 26 1.35 9.08 2.15
N ALA A 27 2.16 9.85 2.90
CA ALA A 27 2.11 11.31 2.90
C ALA A 27 2.45 11.91 1.53
N ALA A 28 3.44 11.34 0.83
CA ALA A 28 3.80 11.78 -0.53
C ALA A 28 2.67 11.52 -1.53
N ALA A 29 1.99 10.38 -1.44
CA ALA A 29 0.84 10.05 -2.28
C ALA A 29 -0.34 11.01 -2.04
N ALA A 30 -0.63 11.34 -0.77
CA ALA A 30 -1.64 12.34 -0.43
C ALA A 30 -1.27 13.74 -0.98
N GLY A 31 0.00 14.14 -0.86
CA GLY A 31 0.49 15.39 -1.43
C GLY A 31 0.29 15.49 -2.95
N ALA A 32 0.47 14.38 -3.67
CA ALA A 32 0.22 14.33 -5.11
C ALA A 32 -1.27 14.55 -5.46
N ALA A 33 -2.21 14.04 -4.66
CA ALA A 33 -3.64 14.22 -4.86
C ALA A 33 -4.08 15.70 -4.76
N PHE A 34 -3.35 16.50 -3.98
CA PHE A 34 -3.63 17.93 -3.77
C PHE A 34 -2.79 18.88 -4.63
N ALA A 35 -1.85 18.38 -5.44
CA ALA A 35 -0.84 19.20 -6.12
C ALA A 35 -1.42 20.25 -7.09
N ASP A 36 -2.58 19.98 -7.69
CA ASP A 36 -3.25 20.89 -8.63
C ASP A 36 -4.54 21.50 -8.06
N LEU A 37 -4.75 21.42 -6.74
CA LEU A 37 -5.99 21.88 -6.10
C LEU A 37 -6.20 23.40 -6.32
N ASP A 38 -5.13 24.18 -6.35
CA ASP A 38 -5.13 25.62 -6.61
C ASP A 38 -5.65 26.00 -8.01
N ARG A 39 -5.53 25.07 -8.98
CA ARG A 39 -6.02 25.23 -10.35
C ARG A 39 -7.45 24.76 -10.55
N ARG A 40 -8.05 24.14 -9.53
CA ARG A 40 -9.41 23.60 -9.57
C ARG A 40 -10.41 24.60 -8.97
N PRO A 41 -11.68 24.59 -9.42
CA PRO A 41 -12.73 25.34 -8.76
C PRO A 41 -12.82 25.01 -7.27
N VAL A 42 -13.00 26.02 -6.42
CA VAL A 42 -13.13 25.84 -4.96
C VAL A 42 -14.27 24.89 -4.59
N THR A 43 -15.34 24.86 -5.40
CA THR A 43 -16.46 23.94 -5.26
C THR A 43 -16.06 22.46 -5.35
N GLU A 44 -14.94 22.15 -5.99
CA GLU A 44 -14.41 20.79 -6.09
C GLU A 44 -13.49 20.41 -4.93
N HIS A 45 -12.96 21.38 -4.18
CA HIS A 45 -11.92 21.12 -3.17
C HIS A 45 -12.41 20.14 -2.10
N VAL A 46 -13.65 20.34 -1.64
CA VAL A 46 -14.28 19.46 -0.64
C VAL A 46 -14.34 18.02 -1.14
N ALA A 47 -14.71 17.79 -2.40
CA ALA A 47 -14.80 16.44 -2.95
C ALA A 47 -13.42 15.74 -2.99
N VAL A 48 -12.34 16.48 -3.24
CA VAL A 48 -10.97 15.94 -3.20
C VAL A 48 -10.56 15.55 -1.79
N PHE A 49 -10.81 16.43 -0.82
CA PHE A 49 -10.51 16.15 0.58
C PHE A 49 -11.30 14.97 1.11
N GLU A 50 -12.60 14.88 0.80
CA GLU A 50 -13.42 13.74 1.22
C GLU A 50 -12.97 12.42 0.59
N ALA A 51 -12.54 12.44 -0.67
CA ALA A 51 -12.00 11.25 -1.33
C ALA A 51 -10.71 10.74 -0.66
N GLU A 52 -9.76 11.62 -0.37
CA GLU A 52 -8.54 11.24 0.36
C GLU A 52 -8.84 10.85 1.81
N HIS A 53 -9.80 11.51 2.46
CA HIS A 53 -10.21 11.14 3.82
C HIS A 53 -10.80 9.73 3.86
N ALA A 54 -11.66 9.36 2.90
CA ALA A 54 -12.20 8.01 2.78
C ALA A 54 -11.11 6.96 2.54
N ARG A 55 -10.10 7.27 1.71
CA ARG A 55 -8.94 6.41 1.49
C ARG A 55 -8.14 6.21 2.77
N LEU A 56 -7.80 7.28 3.49
CA LEU A 56 -7.07 7.22 4.75
C LEU A 56 -7.83 6.44 5.82
N GLN A 57 -9.15 6.62 5.92
CA GLN A 57 -9.99 5.85 6.84
C GLN A 57 -9.96 4.35 6.52
N HIS A 58 -9.96 3.98 5.24
CA HIS A 58 -9.81 2.59 4.83
C HIS A 58 -8.45 2.03 5.25
N GLU A 59 -7.36 2.73 4.93
CA GLU A 59 -5.99 2.31 5.30
C GLU A 59 -5.85 2.17 6.83
N LEU A 60 -6.32 3.14 7.63
CA LEU A 60 -6.28 3.07 9.09
C LEU A 60 -7.13 1.93 9.66
N GLY A 61 -8.32 1.71 9.09
CA GLY A 61 -9.20 0.60 9.49
C GLY A 61 -8.58 -0.79 9.24
N THR A 62 -7.63 -0.91 8.31
CA THR A 62 -6.86 -2.17 8.13
C THR A 62 -5.83 -2.40 9.23
N ILE A 63 -5.30 -1.33 9.84
CA ILE A 63 -4.30 -1.41 10.91
C ILE A 63 -4.97 -1.78 12.24
N ASP A 64 -6.14 -1.23 12.53
CA ASP A 64 -6.90 -1.48 13.78
C ASP A 64 -7.42 -2.94 13.92
N ARG A 65 -7.37 -3.72 12.83
CA ARG A 65 -7.80 -5.13 12.81
C ARG A 65 -6.68 -6.13 13.15
N LEU A 66 -5.45 -5.65 13.41
CA LEU A 66 -4.29 -6.45 13.82
C LEU A 66 -4.18 -6.53 15.35
#